data_AF-A0A1I8H901-F1
#
_entry.id   AF-A0A1I8H901-F1
#
_cell.length_a   1.000
_cell.length_b   1.000
_cell.length_c   1.000
_cell.angle_alpha   90.00
_cell.angle_beta   90.00
_cell.angle_gamma   90.00
#
_symmetry.space_group_name_H-M   'P 1'
#
loop_
_entity.id
_entity.type
_entity.pdbx_description
1 polymer ?
#
loop_
_entity_poly.entity_id
_entity_poly.type
_entity_poly.pdbx_seq_one_letter_code
_entity_poly.pdbx_strand_id
1 'polypeptide(L)'
;IPAHAFHCSSSAFKQKYSHSFSVALAFSSVHQATHMTDSDFSRWGQISPVRRADSPSQSNSAAKMRCRVKPPRPGLLKACLLCSVLLIGLLVLRLAAPDAFSALLSGASLRSRLSGAFAFRPAGPVRAASDRLAESRTYYTLNDEHLDLHFGVVIDCGSSGSRLFVYAWPTHSGNEHQLSAVPRAKLVETPLYILCTAGMRLLPPASQEAILSNVRLGVKRSYSFLFSDTHAEVISGKQEGVYAWITTNFLLGRFSHSVGDGVGLVSYDGADGHLRKRTVGVIDMGGGSFQIAYEISPEAAAAVPSARDSIAEFNLGCRQSDAQHSHTLYVTTFLGYGANSARQRYEDTLLAAASAPATVVAVGNLTASNATRPARPLAPAPPLTMSPSIADPCLPPGLTVARAGGALIGTGNFSQCMQRLLPLLGRERPCEQQPCSLLGRHQPPIDFVKTEFIGFSEYWYCMTDVLGMGGHYDYLSYRAAAARYCATGWDQLEKDYRDKKFPKADWHRLNRPGFWPFCTTAYGFARNYRRFQSVSAIHGTEVQWTLGAILHRTRYFPLREVQRLELDRQRHRGRRSSSLASTYQYLLLLLSVLLVLLALFRLHRRLDLRRIPSGGYLG
;
A
#
# COMPACT_ATOMS: atom_id res chain seq x y z
N ILE A 1 10.25 33.40 37.94
CA ILE A 1 9.58 34.45 37.14
C ILE A 1 9.99 35.80 37.76
N PRO A 2 10.45 36.84 37.03
CA PRO A 2 10.74 36.96 35.59
C PRO A 2 12.10 37.62 35.24
N ALA A 3 12.42 37.53 33.94
CA ALA A 3 13.10 38.51 33.07
C ALA A 3 14.45 39.12 33.46
N HIS A 4 15.50 38.74 32.72
CA HIS A 4 16.47 39.71 32.20
C HIS A 4 16.74 39.42 30.73
N ALA A 5 16.41 40.41 29.90
CA ALA A 5 16.79 40.52 28.50
C ALA A 5 18.22 41.05 28.41
N PHE A 6 19.03 40.49 27.52
CA PHE A 6 20.08 41.26 26.84
C PHE A 6 20.16 40.85 25.38
N HIS A 7 20.04 41.87 24.54
CA HIS A 7 20.27 41.89 23.10
C HIS A 7 21.69 41.45 22.74
N CYS A 8 21.82 40.68 21.65
CA CYS A 8 23.04 40.67 20.85
C CYS A 8 22.71 40.62 19.34
N SER A 9 23.03 41.76 18.72
CA SER A 9 23.34 42.05 17.30
C SER A 9 22.95 41.05 16.21
N SER A 10 21.98 41.47 15.37
CA SER A 10 21.73 40.91 14.05
C SER A 10 22.63 41.57 12.99
N SER A 11 23.62 40.86 12.46
CA SER A 11 24.16 41.11 11.11
C SER A 11 25.12 40.02 10.68
N ALA A 12 24.57 38.87 10.24
CA ALA A 12 25.16 37.98 9.21
C ALA A 12 24.39 36.65 9.14
N PHE A 13 23.09 36.65 8.85
CA PHE A 13 22.38 35.45 8.39
C PHE A 13 21.11 35.85 7.63
N LYS A 14 21.30 36.55 6.51
CA LYS A 14 20.27 36.76 5.48
C LYS A 14 20.86 36.35 4.14
N GLN A 15 20.84 35.06 3.85
CA GLN A 15 20.56 34.55 2.50
C GLN A 15 20.39 33.03 2.53
N LYS A 16 19.35 32.58 1.82
CA LYS A 16 18.91 31.18 1.60
C LYS A 16 18.37 30.47 2.84
N TYR A 17 17.06 30.62 3.06
CA TYR A 17 16.07 29.55 3.22
C TYR A 17 14.71 30.21 3.46
N SER A 18 14.15 30.77 2.39
CA SER A 18 12.74 31.14 2.29
C SER A 18 12.20 30.48 1.03
N HIS A 19 11.74 29.24 1.18
CA HIS A 19 10.75 28.69 0.27
C HIS A 19 9.68 28.05 1.13
N SER A 20 8.51 28.69 1.14
CA SER A 20 7.27 28.09 1.60
C SER A 20 7.08 26.75 0.89
N PHE A 21 7.04 25.66 1.66
CA PHE A 21 6.64 24.35 1.15
C PHE A 21 5.15 24.42 0.76
N SER A 22 4.88 24.73 -0.50
CA SER A 22 3.63 24.37 -1.15
C SER A 22 3.87 23.01 -1.80
N VAL A 23 3.23 21.96 -1.26
CA VAL A 23 3.18 20.66 -1.94
C VAL A 23 2.20 20.80 -3.10
N ALA A 24 2.70 21.24 -4.25
CA ALA A 24 2.02 21.08 -5.52
C ALA A 24 2.29 19.64 -6.00
N LEU A 25 1.27 18.77 -5.98
CA LEU A 25 1.34 17.50 -6.70
C LEU A 25 1.19 17.83 -8.19
N ALA A 26 2.30 18.15 -8.84
CA ALA A 26 2.38 18.26 -10.28
C ALA A 26 2.43 16.85 -10.87
N PHE A 27 1.36 16.45 -11.56
CA PHE A 27 1.39 15.28 -12.44
C PHE A 27 2.19 15.66 -13.69
N SER A 28 3.49 15.42 -13.65
CA SER A 28 4.35 15.49 -14.83
C SER A 28 4.13 14.24 -15.68
N SER A 29 3.58 14.43 -16.88
CA SER A 29 3.58 13.43 -17.94
C SER A 29 5.01 13.19 -18.41
N VAL A 30 5.60 12.06 -18.03
CA VAL A 30 6.81 11.56 -18.67
C VAL A 30 6.41 10.97 -20.02
N HIS A 31 6.57 11.75 -21.09
CA HIS A 31 6.71 11.20 -22.43
C HIS A 31 8.13 10.63 -22.54
N GLN A 32 8.25 9.30 -22.43
CA GLN A 32 9.43 8.60 -22.90
C GLN A 32 9.14 8.08 -24.31
N ALA A 33 9.76 8.73 -25.29
CA ALA A 33 9.74 8.32 -26.67
C ALA A 33 10.44 6.96 -26.81
N THR A 34 9.68 5.92 -27.15
CA THR A 34 10.20 4.66 -27.64
C THR A 34 10.37 4.75 -29.16
N HIS A 35 11.60 5.01 -29.61
CA HIS A 35 12.04 4.58 -30.94
C HIS A 35 12.54 3.14 -30.79
N MET A 36 11.73 2.17 -31.21
CA MET A 36 12.19 0.81 -31.52
C MET A 36 11.87 0.50 -32.97
N THR A 37 12.89 0.03 -33.66
CA THR A 37 12.93 -0.40 -35.06
C THR A 37 12.21 -1.72 -35.26
N ASP A 38 11.57 -1.86 -36.42
CA ASP A 38 10.82 -3.04 -36.90
C ASP A 38 11.59 -4.36 -36.83
N SER A 39 11.00 -5.35 -36.18
CA SER A 39 10.78 -6.70 -36.73
C SER A 39 9.84 -7.49 -35.81
N ASP A 40 8.90 -8.19 -36.44
CA ASP A 40 7.93 -9.16 -35.90
C ASP A 40 6.58 -8.63 -35.36
N PHE A 41 5.80 -8.10 -36.30
CA PHE A 41 4.34 -8.08 -36.26
C PHE A 41 3.76 -9.48 -36.51
N SER A 42 2.96 -10.02 -35.58
CA SER A 42 1.71 -10.68 -35.98
C SER A 42 0.66 -10.77 -34.86
N ARG A 43 -0.45 -10.07 -35.12
CA ARG A 43 -1.85 -10.30 -34.70
C ARG A 43 -2.46 -9.18 -33.87
N TRP A 44 -3.65 -8.80 -34.35
CA TRP A 44 -4.67 -7.89 -33.80
C TRP A 44 -4.65 -6.45 -34.31
N GLY A 45 -5.35 -6.27 -35.44
CA GLY A 45 -6.44 -5.29 -35.61
C GLY A 45 -6.11 -3.81 -35.44
N GLN A 46 -5.70 -3.16 -36.53
CA GLN A 46 -5.75 -1.70 -36.69
C GLN A 46 -7.19 -1.17 -36.66
N ILE A 47 -7.42 -0.12 -35.88
CA ILE A 47 -8.35 0.97 -36.25
C ILE A 47 -7.56 2.28 -36.14
N SER A 48 -7.38 2.96 -37.28
CA SER A 48 -6.76 4.28 -37.39
C SER A 48 -7.68 5.41 -36.90
N PRO A 49 -7.14 6.58 -36.51
CA PRO A 49 -7.90 7.67 -35.91
C PRO A 49 -8.60 8.56 -36.95
N VAL A 50 -9.87 8.88 -36.72
CA VAL A 50 -10.61 9.91 -37.46
C VAL A 50 -10.32 11.29 -36.87
N ARG A 51 -10.13 12.26 -37.77
CA ARG A 51 -9.72 13.65 -37.55
C ARG A 51 -10.77 14.49 -36.82
N ARG A 52 -10.27 15.58 -36.20
CA ARG A 52 -11.00 16.76 -35.69
C ARG A 52 -12.08 17.26 -36.66
N ALA A 53 -13.24 17.62 -36.09
CA ALA A 53 -14.04 18.75 -36.54
C ALA A 53 -14.85 19.33 -35.36
N ASP A 54 -14.56 20.59 -35.05
CA ASP A 54 -15.42 21.72 -34.67
C ASP A 54 -16.60 21.57 -33.68
N SER A 55 -16.55 22.42 -32.66
CA SER A 55 -17.66 22.85 -31.79
C SER A 55 -18.60 23.82 -32.53
N PRO A 56 -19.89 23.99 -32.15
CA PRO A 56 -20.22 24.77 -30.95
C PRO A 56 -21.50 24.38 -30.17
N SER A 57 -21.53 24.88 -28.92
CA SER A 57 -22.70 25.39 -28.17
C SER A 57 -23.62 24.45 -27.36
N GLN A 58 -23.63 24.76 -26.05
CA GLN A 58 -24.76 24.85 -25.10
C GLN A 58 -25.64 23.61 -24.78
N SER A 59 -25.53 23.09 -23.56
CA SER A 59 -26.40 23.46 -22.42
C SER A 59 -26.24 22.45 -21.26
N ASN A 60 -25.96 22.96 -20.06
CA ASN A 60 -25.87 22.19 -18.81
C ASN A 60 -27.19 22.33 -18.04
N SER A 61 -27.81 21.20 -17.69
CA SER A 61 -28.91 21.12 -16.72
C SER A 61 -28.53 20.12 -15.62
N ALA A 62 -28.00 20.61 -14.49
CA ALA A 62 -27.76 19.79 -13.30
C ALA A 62 -28.96 19.89 -12.35
N ALA A 63 -29.80 18.85 -12.37
CA ALA A 63 -30.88 18.67 -11.40
C ALA A 63 -30.34 18.09 -10.07
N LYS A 64 -30.59 18.79 -8.96
CA LYS A 64 -30.40 18.28 -7.59
C LYS A 64 -31.55 17.33 -7.24
N MET A 65 -31.29 16.03 -7.19
CA MET A 65 -32.23 15.04 -6.66
C MET A 65 -31.91 14.72 -5.19
N ARG A 66 -32.83 15.06 -4.27
CA ARG A 66 -32.83 14.59 -2.88
C ARG A 66 -33.49 13.21 -2.83
N CYS A 67 -32.74 12.16 -2.50
CA CYS A 67 -33.31 10.84 -2.20
C CYS A 67 -33.73 10.77 -0.73
N ARG A 68 -35.05 10.72 -0.47
CA ARG A 68 -35.63 10.25 0.79
C ARG A 68 -35.90 8.75 0.65
N VAL A 69 -35.27 7.93 1.47
CA VAL A 69 -35.53 6.49 1.55
C VAL A 69 -36.88 6.27 2.25
N LYS A 70 -37.85 5.65 1.56
CA LYS A 70 -39.07 5.09 2.16
C LYS A 70 -38.90 3.57 2.30
N PRO A 71 -39.31 2.95 3.42
CA PRO A 71 -39.30 1.49 3.57
C PRO A 71 -40.41 0.84 2.72
N PRO A 72 -40.26 -0.45 2.33
CA PRO A 72 -41.25 -1.14 1.52
C PRO A 72 -42.51 -1.46 2.34
N ARG A 73 -43.69 -1.18 1.78
CA ARG A 73 -44.99 -1.50 2.40
C ARG A 73 -45.37 -2.97 2.13
N PRO A 74 -45.76 -3.76 3.14
CA PRO A 74 -46.36 -5.07 2.95
C PRO A 74 -47.85 -4.89 2.63
N GLY A 75 -48.26 -5.02 1.36
CA GLY A 75 -49.65 -4.72 1.00
C GLY A 75 -50.24 -5.41 -0.22
N LEU A 76 -49.44 -5.90 -1.17
CA LEU A 76 -50.01 -6.46 -2.41
C LEU A 76 -50.81 -7.76 -2.19
N LEU A 77 -50.42 -8.63 -1.25
CA LEU A 77 -51.14 -9.88 -1.02
C LEU A 77 -52.54 -9.66 -0.39
N LYS A 78 -52.69 -8.65 0.47
CA LYS A 78 -53.99 -8.30 1.07
C LYS A 78 -54.91 -7.64 0.05
N ALA A 79 -54.35 -6.82 -0.86
CA ALA A 79 -55.12 -6.20 -1.94
C ALA A 79 -55.65 -7.24 -2.95
N CYS A 80 -54.86 -8.26 -3.30
CA CYS A 80 -55.31 -9.33 -4.19
C CYS A 80 -56.41 -10.20 -3.57
N LEU A 81 -56.31 -10.57 -2.28
CA LEU A 81 -57.35 -11.37 -1.62
C LEU A 81 -58.68 -10.60 -1.49
N LEU A 82 -58.62 -9.31 -1.16
CA LEU A 82 -59.80 -8.44 -1.12
C LEU A 82 -60.44 -8.30 -2.51
N CYS A 83 -59.64 -8.17 -3.57
CA CYS A 83 -60.14 -8.12 -4.95
C CYS A 83 -60.86 -9.41 -5.36
N SER A 84 -60.31 -10.57 -5.00
CA SER A 84 -60.92 -11.88 -5.30
C SER A 84 -62.24 -12.09 -4.56
N VAL A 85 -62.33 -11.70 -3.28
CA VAL A 85 -63.58 -11.79 -2.49
C VAL A 85 -64.63 -10.81 -3.02
N LEU A 86 -64.23 -9.61 -3.43
CA LEU A 86 -65.12 -8.63 -4.07
C LEU A 86 -65.63 -9.10 -5.44
N LEU A 87 -64.77 -9.71 -6.26
CA LEU A 87 -65.17 -10.27 -7.57
C LEU A 87 -66.15 -11.44 -7.42
N ILE A 88 -65.92 -12.33 -6.44
CA ILE A 88 -66.84 -13.43 -6.13
C ILE A 88 -68.16 -12.87 -5.57
N GLY A 89 -68.11 -11.87 -4.69
CA GLY A 89 -69.30 -11.20 -4.17
C GLY A 89 -70.13 -10.50 -5.25
N LEU A 90 -69.47 -9.82 -6.21
CA LEU A 90 -70.12 -9.18 -7.36
C LEU A 90 -70.70 -10.20 -8.34
N LEU A 91 -70.05 -11.36 -8.51
CA LEU A 91 -70.59 -12.46 -9.32
C LEU A 91 -71.82 -13.10 -8.68
N VAL A 92 -71.81 -13.28 -7.35
CA VAL A 92 -72.97 -13.76 -6.58
C VAL A 92 -74.11 -12.74 -6.61
N LEU A 93 -73.83 -11.44 -6.48
CA LEU A 93 -74.85 -10.39 -6.61
C LEU A 93 -75.47 -10.35 -8.02
N ARG A 94 -74.65 -10.52 -9.07
CA ARG A 94 -75.11 -10.57 -10.46
C ARG A 94 -76.01 -11.77 -10.75
N LEU A 95 -75.78 -12.90 -10.09
CA LEU A 95 -76.57 -14.13 -10.26
C LEU A 95 -77.83 -14.17 -9.38
N ALA A 96 -77.82 -13.51 -8.21
CA ALA A 96 -78.92 -13.55 -7.26
C ALA A 96 -79.89 -12.35 -7.35
N ALA A 97 -79.43 -11.17 -7.80
CA ALA A 97 -80.22 -9.94 -7.86
C ALA A 97 -79.75 -8.98 -8.98
N PRO A 98 -80.12 -9.23 -10.25
CA PRO A 98 -79.59 -8.50 -11.42
C PRO A 98 -79.94 -7.00 -11.43
N ASP A 99 -81.07 -6.60 -10.85
CA ASP A 99 -81.52 -5.20 -10.85
C ASP A 99 -80.72 -4.30 -9.88
N ALA A 100 -80.21 -4.87 -8.78
CA ALA A 100 -79.36 -4.15 -7.82
C ALA A 100 -77.93 -3.92 -8.37
N PHE A 101 -77.46 -4.78 -9.27
CA PHE A 101 -76.14 -4.67 -9.89
C PHE A 101 -76.07 -3.49 -10.90
N SER A 102 -77.18 -3.20 -11.58
CA SER A 102 -77.25 -2.11 -12.58
C SER A 102 -77.21 -0.71 -11.93
N ALA A 103 -77.73 -0.56 -10.71
CA ALA A 103 -77.75 0.71 -9.97
C ALA A 103 -76.37 1.14 -9.41
N LEU A 104 -75.43 0.19 -9.27
CA LEU A 104 -74.12 0.45 -8.67
C LEU A 104 -73.09 1.02 -9.66
N LEU A 105 -73.36 0.89 -10.97
CA LEU A 105 -72.44 1.29 -12.06
C LEU A 105 -72.74 2.68 -12.63
N SER A 106 -73.84 3.33 -12.25
CA SER A 106 -74.30 4.61 -12.82
C SER A 106 -73.86 5.87 -12.05
N GLY A 107 -73.11 5.75 -10.94
CA GLY A 107 -72.68 6.88 -10.12
C GLY A 107 -71.26 7.37 -10.41
N ALA A 108 -71.05 8.19 -11.46
CA ALA A 108 -69.77 8.85 -11.74
C ALA A 108 -69.88 10.37 -11.57
N SER A 109 -69.05 10.94 -10.68
CA SER A 109 -68.69 12.36 -10.69
C SER A 109 -67.28 12.52 -10.13
N LEU A 110 -66.30 12.50 -11.03
CA LEU A 110 -64.91 12.86 -10.76
C LEU A 110 -64.45 13.84 -11.85
N ARG A 111 -64.22 15.11 -11.50
CA ARG A 111 -63.20 16.02 -12.10
C ARG A 111 -63.32 17.43 -11.51
N SER A 112 -62.32 17.87 -10.74
CA SER A 112 -61.62 19.14 -10.96
C SER A 112 -60.59 19.38 -9.85
N ARG A 113 -59.37 19.77 -10.24
CA ARG A 113 -58.57 20.91 -9.73
C ARG A 113 -57.08 20.68 -9.99
N LEU A 114 -56.60 21.32 -11.05
CA LEU A 114 -55.22 21.75 -11.23
C LEU A 114 -55.16 23.28 -11.11
N SER A 115 -53.97 23.76 -10.76
CA SER A 115 -53.35 25.08 -11.07
C SER A 115 -53.42 26.24 -10.07
N GLY A 116 -52.24 26.82 -9.80
CA GLY A 116 -51.98 28.12 -9.14
C GLY A 116 -50.96 27.98 -7.99
N ALA A 117 -49.85 28.73 -7.86
CA ALA A 117 -49.45 29.96 -8.54
C ALA A 117 -48.00 30.39 -8.18
N PHE A 118 -47.50 31.37 -8.96
CA PHE A 118 -46.51 32.43 -8.69
C PHE A 118 -44.99 32.23 -8.76
N ALA A 119 -44.41 33.13 -9.57
CA ALA A 119 -43.02 33.36 -9.94
C ALA A 119 -42.35 34.44 -9.07
N PHE A 120 -41.00 34.45 -9.03
CA PHE A 120 -40.21 35.63 -8.65
C PHE A 120 -38.94 35.76 -9.51
N ARG A 121 -38.59 37.02 -9.82
CA ARG A 121 -37.60 37.55 -10.79
C ARG A 121 -36.11 37.41 -10.35
N PRO A 122 -35.14 37.46 -11.30
CA PRO A 122 -33.72 37.39 -11.00
C PRO A 122 -33.07 38.78 -10.77
N ALA A 123 -32.04 38.84 -9.94
CA ALA A 123 -31.15 39.99 -9.77
C ALA A 123 -29.82 39.77 -10.54
N GLY A 124 -29.32 40.84 -11.17
CA GLY A 124 -28.22 40.81 -12.15
C GLY A 124 -26.80 40.62 -11.60
N PRO A 125 -25.79 40.54 -12.49
CA PRO A 125 -24.44 40.11 -12.13
C PRO A 125 -23.51 41.30 -11.81
N VAL A 126 -22.67 41.13 -10.78
CA VAL A 126 -21.51 41.98 -10.52
C VAL A 126 -20.26 41.23 -10.97
N ARG A 127 -19.48 41.85 -11.87
CA ARG A 127 -18.16 41.38 -12.35
C ARG A 127 -17.04 41.99 -11.51
N ALA A 128 -16.06 41.18 -11.11
CA ALA A 128 -14.62 41.49 -11.04
C ALA A 128 -13.88 40.20 -10.64
N ALA A 129 -13.23 39.49 -11.57
CA ALA A 129 -11.83 39.66 -11.97
C ALA A 129 -10.81 39.12 -10.94
N SER A 130 -10.38 37.87 -11.15
CA SER A 130 -9.03 37.41 -10.80
C SER A 130 -8.68 36.22 -11.69
N ASP A 131 -8.06 36.53 -12.83
CA ASP A 131 -7.29 35.59 -13.63
C ASP A 131 -5.92 35.38 -12.96
N ARG A 132 -5.58 34.12 -12.68
CA ARG A 132 -4.36 33.45 -13.16
C ARG A 132 -4.12 32.09 -12.48
N LEU A 133 -3.63 31.15 -13.28
CA LEU A 133 -3.12 29.80 -12.98
C LEU A 133 -4.17 28.67 -12.91
N ALA A 134 -4.77 28.36 -14.05
CA ALA A 134 -5.32 27.02 -14.29
C ALA A 134 -4.21 26.13 -14.85
N GLU A 135 -3.53 25.37 -13.98
CA GLU A 135 -2.75 24.21 -14.40
C GLU A 135 -3.67 23.20 -15.07
N SER A 136 -3.30 22.75 -16.27
CA SER A 136 -4.01 21.70 -17.01
C SER A 136 -3.92 20.37 -16.24
N ARG A 137 -4.92 20.09 -15.40
CA ARG A 137 -5.14 18.76 -14.82
C ARG A 137 -5.78 17.86 -15.88
N THR A 138 -5.03 16.92 -16.41
CA THR A 138 -5.55 15.84 -17.26
C THR A 138 -6.35 14.87 -16.38
N TYR A 139 -7.66 14.76 -16.62
CA TYR A 139 -8.54 13.86 -15.88
C TYR A 139 -8.81 12.61 -16.72
N TYR A 140 -8.66 11.44 -16.11
CA TYR A 140 -9.08 10.17 -16.70
C TYR A 140 -10.60 10.03 -16.61
N THR A 141 -11.26 9.83 -17.75
CA THR A 141 -12.68 9.45 -17.82
C THR A 141 -12.86 7.98 -17.46
N LEU A 142 -13.94 7.66 -16.76
CA LEU A 142 -14.32 6.29 -16.44
C LEU A 142 -14.70 5.57 -17.74
N ASN A 143 -14.00 4.48 -18.05
CA ASN A 143 -14.49 3.46 -18.98
C ASN A 143 -15.28 2.41 -18.18
N ASP A 144 -16.13 1.62 -18.83
CA ASP A 144 -16.96 0.59 -18.17
C ASP A 144 -16.13 -0.41 -17.34
N GLU A 145 -14.89 -0.70 -17.76
CA GLU A 145 -13.95 -1.57 -17.03
C GLU A 145 -13.51 -1.01 -15.65
N HIS A 146 -13.63 0.30 -15.42
CA HIS A 146 -13.19 0.94 -14.17
C HIS A 146 -14.31 1.05 -13.12
N LEU A 147 -15.56 0.73 -13.47
CA LEU A 147 -16.69 0.82 -12.54
C LEU A 147 -16.59 -0.21 -11.41
N ASP A 148 -16.10 -1.41 -11.74
CA ASP A 148 -15.96 -2.55 -10.81
C ASP A 148 -14.62 -2.58 -10.06
N LEU A 149 -13.77 -1.57 -10.26
CA LEU A 149 -12.48 -1.48 -9.58
C LEU A 149 -12.55 -0.56 -8.38
N HIS A 150 -11.85 -0.96 -7.32
CA HIS A 150 -11.52 -0.15 -6.16
C HIS A 150 -10.06 0.28 -6.25
N PHE A 151 -9.76 1.44 -5.65
CA PHE A 151 -8.44 2.01 -5.68
C PHE A 151 -7.94 2.30 -4.27
N GLY A 152 -6.62 2.30 -4.09
CA GLY A 152 -5.94 2.76 -2.89
C GLY A 152 -4.65 3.45 -3.26
N VAL A 153 -4.30 4.52 -2.56
CA VAL A 153 -3.08 5.29 -2.81
C VAL A 153 -2.18 5.23 -1.58
N VAL A 154 -0.91 4.93 -1.79
CA VAL A 154 0.12 4.99 -0.74
C VAL A 154 1.25 5.89 -1.22
N ILE A 155 1.57 6.91 -0.43
CA ILE A 155 2.76 7.73 -0.60
C ILE A 155 3.82 7.22 0.38
N ASP A 156 4.86 6.58 -0.16
CA ASP A 156 6.09 6.28 0.57
C ASP A 156 6.89 7.57 0.73
N CYS A 157 7.01 8.04 1.96
CA CYS A 157 7.86 9.18 2.31
C CYS A 157 9.21 8.69 2.84
N GLY A 158 10.05 8.23 1.90
CA GLY A 158 11.40 7.74 2.13
C GLY A 158 12.41 8.84 2.48
N SER A 159 13.57 8.45 3.00
CA SER A 159 14.63 9.39 3.38
C SER A 159 15.27 10.12 2.20
N SER A 160 15.29 9.52 1.02
CA SER A 160 15.89 10.07 -0.20
C SER A 160 14.88 10.71 -1.14
N GLY A 161 13.59 10.66 -0.80
CA GLY A 161 12.50 11.18 -1.61
C GLY A 161 11.19 10.44 -1.37
N SER A 162 10.10 11.00 -1.90
CA SER A 162 8.76 10.42 -1.81
C SER A 162 8.32 9.79 -3.13
N ARG A 163 7.62 8.66 -3.06
CA ARG A 163 7.06 7.93 -4.21
C ARG A 163 5.57 7.70 -3.99
N LEU A 164 4.79 7.84 -5.06
CA LEU A 164 3.34 7.62 -5.02
C LEU A 164 3.00 6.34 -5.77
N PHE A 165 2.29 5.45 -5.10
CA PHE A 165 1.78 4.20 -5.67
C PHE A 165 0.26 4.23 -5.70
N VAL A 166 -0.32 3.90 -6.85
CA VAL A 166 -1.75 3.70 -7.03
C VAL A 166 -1.98 2.20 -7.22
N TYR A 167 -2.77 1.62 -6.32
CA TYR A 167 -3.20 0.24 -6.38
C TYR A 167 -4.65 0.18 -6.82
N ALA A 168 -4.98 -0.80 -7.65
CA ALA A 168 -6.33 -1.09 -8.08
C ALA A 168 -6.62 -2.57 -7.85
N TRP A 169 -7.85 -2.91 -7.47
CA TRP A 169 -8.31 -4.28 -7.34
C TRP A 169 -9.80 -4.37 -7.70
N PRO A 170 -10.26 -5.46 -8.31
CA PRO A 170 -11.67 -5.64 -8.60
C PRO A 170 -12.49 -5.80 -7.32
N THR A 171 -13.79 -5.56 -7.41
CA THR A 171 -14.80 -6.09 -6.48
C THR A 171 -14.52 -7.57 -6.27
N HIS A 172 -14.54 -8.04 -5.02
CA HIS A 172 -13.82 -9.24 -4.57
C HIS A 172 -14.15 -10.48 -5.41
N SER A 173 -13.27 -10.79 -6.37
CA SER A 173 -13.35 -11.94 -7.28
C SER A 173 -12.03 -12.72 -7.39
N GLY A 174 -10.96 -12.26 -6.73
CA GLY A 174 -9.71 -13.02 -6.58
C GLY A 174 -8.68 -12.91 -7.72
N ASN A 175 -8.74 -11.89 -8.59
CA ASN A 175 -7.74 -11.66 -9.66
C ASN A 175 -7.12 -10.25 -9.60
N GLU A 176 -5.88 -10.12 -10.06
CA GLU A 176 -5.09 -8.88 -10.03
C GLU A 176 -4.98 -8.22 -11.41
N HIS A 177 -5.22 -6.91 -11.50
CA HIS A 177 -4.79 -6.07 -12.62
C HIS A 177 -4.36 -4.68 -12.13
N GLN A 178 -3.25 -4.15 -12.67
CA GLN A 178 -2.76 -2.80 -12.40
C GLN A 178 -3.41 -1.77 -13.33
N LEU A 179 -3.70 -0.59 -12.79
CA LEU A 179 -4.10 0.59 -13.55
C LEU A 179 -3.43 1.85 -13.02
N SER A 180 -3.09 2.77 -13.92
CA SER A 180 -2.58 4.10 -13.58
C SER A 180 -3.72 5.14 -13.58
N ALA A 181 -3.77 5.89 -12.48
CA ALA A 181 -4.66 7.01 -12.17
C ALA A 181 -6.10 6.67 -11.73
N VAL A 182 -6.48 7.25 -10.59
CA VAL A 182 -7.79 7.06 -9.96
C VAL A 182 -8.84 7.91 -10.68
N PRO A 183 -9.93 7.32 -11.20
CA PRO A 183 -10.99 8.09 -11.83
C PRO A 183 -11.66 9.08 -10.85
N ARG A 184 -12.10 10.24 -11.33
CA ARG A 184 -12.61 11.33 -10.47
C ARG A 184 -13.76 10.90 -9.55
N ALA A 185 -14.69 10.06 -10.03
CA ALA A 185 -15.82 9.60 -9.21
C ALA A 185 -15.39 8.64 -8.09
N LYS A 186 -14.23 7.98 -8.24
CA LYS A 186 -13.67 7.01 -7.30
C LYS A 186 -12.82 7.67 -6.21
N LEU A 187 -12.43 8.95 -6.36
CA LEU A 187 -11.56 9.64 -5.41
C LEU A 187 -12.12 9.61 -3.98
N VAL A 188 -13.42 9.86 -3.80
CA VAL A 188 -14.07 9.92 -2.48
C VAL A 188 -14.11 8.59 -1.72
N GLU A 189 -14.01 7.47 -2.43
CA GLU A 189 -13.95 6.12 -1.86
C GLU A 189 -12.52 5.56 -1.79
N THR A 190 -11.55 6.25 -2.39
CA THR A 190 -10.16 5.80 -2.46
C THR A 190 -9.40 6.25 -1.22
N PRO A 191 -8.98 5.32 -0.32
CA PRO A 191 -8.10 5.66 0.79
C PRO A 191 -6.74 6.15 0.28
N LEU A 192 -6.29 7.27 0.84
CA LEU A 192 -4.92 7.78 0.67
C LEU A 192 -4.17 7.60 1.99
N TYR A 193 -3.02 6.94 1.95
CA TYR A 193 -2.07 6.82 3.06
C TYR A 193 -0.76 7.53 2.73
N ILE A 194 -0.20 8.26 3.69
CA ILE A 194 1.11 8.91 3.61
C ILE A 194 1.95 8.34 4.75
N LEU A 195 2.87 7.46 4.42
CA LEU A 195 3.57 6.63 5.38
C LEU A 195 5.05 6.96 5.30
N CYS A 196 5.55 7.63 6.35
CA CYS A 196 6.93 8.10 6.42
C CYS A 196 7.84 7.10 7.12
N THR A 197 9.06 6.91 6.61
CA THR A 197 9.99 5.89 7.09
C THR A 197 11.19 6.50 7.85
N ALA A 198 12.39 5.94 7.68
CA ALA A 198 13.59 6.28 8.45
C ALA A 198 13.94 7.77 8.44
N GLY A 199 13.71 8.48 7.33
CA GLY A 199 14.03 9.91 7.22
C GLY A 199 13.29 10.73 8.28
N MET A 200 12.00 10.48 8.45
CA MET A 200 11.19 11.14 9.50
C MET A 200 11.51 10.59 10.88
N ARG A 201 11.82 9.29 11.04
CA ARG A 201 12.23 8.70 12.32
C ARG A 201 13.51 9.32 12.90
N LEU A 202 14.39 9.85 12.04
CA LEU A 202 15.63 10.53 12.45
C LEU A 202 15.40 11.97 12.93
N LEU A 203 14.23 12.56 12.69
CA LEU A 203 13.91 13.92 13.13
C LEU A 203 13.42 13.95 14.58
N PRO A 204 13.58 15.08 15.30
CA PRO A 204 12.95 15.27 16.60
C PRO A 204 11.41 15.14 16.53
N PRO A 205 10.73 14.61 17.55
CA PRO A 205 9.28 14.40 17.53
C PRO A 205 8.46 15.65 17.20
N ALA A 206 8.88 16.81 17.70
CA ALA A 206 8.22 18.09 17.40
C ALA A 206 8.30 18.45 15.89
N SER A 207 9.43 18.18 15.25
CA SER A 207 9.60 18.39 13.81
C SER A 207 8.78 17.37 13.00
N GLN A 208 8.71 16.12 13.46
CA GLN A 208 7.87 15.10 12.82
C GLN A 208 6.39 15.55 12.78
N GLU A 209 5.84 15.98 13.92
CA GLU A 209 4.45 16.40 14.01
C GLU A 209 4.19 17.73 13.29
N ALA A 210 5.13 18.68 13.30
CA ALA A 210 5.00 19.91 12.53
C ALA A 210 4.90 19.65 11.01
N ILE A 211 5.68 18.69 10.49
CA ILE A 211 5.61 18.29 9.08
C ILE A 211 4.30 17.55 8.81
N LEU A 212 3.95 16.54 9.62
CA LEU A 212 2.74 15.74 9.40
C LEU A 212 1.45 16.55 9.52
N SER A 213 1.36 17.47 10.49
CA SER A 213 0.20 18.35 10.64
C SER A 213 -0.01 19.25 9.42
N ASN A 214 1.07 19.81 8.86
CA ASN A 214 1.02 20.58 7.63
C ASN A 214 0.57 19.72 6.44
N VAL A 215 1.14 18.53 6.28
CA VAL A 215 0.75 17.57 5.23
C VAL A 215 -0.74 17.19 5.34
N ARG A 216 -1.22 16.85 6.54
CA ARG A 216 -2.63 16.51 6.80
C ARG A 216 -3.55 17.64 6.39
N LEU A 217 -3.22 18.88 6.75
CA LEU A 217 -4.00 20.07 6.39
C LEU A 217 -4.00 20.33 4.88
N GLY A 218 -2.83 20.24 4.24
CA GLY A 218 -2.67 20.42 2.80
C GLY A 218 -3.48 19.41 1.99
N VAL A 219 -3.45 18.14 2.40
CA VAL A 219 -4.20 17.06 1.74
C VAL A 219 -5.71 17.27 1.87
N LYS A 220 -6.21 17.50 3.09
CA LYS A 220 -7.63 17.74 3.36
C LYS A 220 -8.20 18.95 2.61
N ARG A 221 -7.37 19.98 2.41
CA ARG A 221 -7.76 21.20 1.68
C ARG A 221 -7.80 21.00 0.16
N SER A 222 -6.91 20.17 -0.37
CA SER A 222 -6.60 20.16 -1.81
C SER A 222 -7.18 18.96 -2.56
N TYR A 223 -7.52 17.87 -1.86
CA TYR A 223 -7.97 16.62 -2.46
C TYR A 223 -9.20 16.06 -1.76
N SER A 224 -9.95 15.21 -2.48
CA SER A 224 -11.17 14.56 -1.99
C SER A 224 -10.99 13.08 -1.68
N PHE A 225 -9.75 12.61 -1.49
CA PHE A 225 -9.46 11.23 -1.09
C PHE A 225 -10.08 10.90 0.28
N LEU A 226 -10.35 9.62 0.53
CA LEU A 226 -10.67 9.14 1.87
C LEU A 226 -9.42 9.26 2.76
N PHE A 227 -9.35 10.34 3.53
CA PHE A 227 -8.15 10.72 4.29
C PHE A 227 -8.51 11.23 5.69
N SER A 228 -7.97 10.58 6.72
CA SER A 228 -8.01 10.99 8.12
C SER A 228 -6.61 11.36 8.63
N ASP A 229 -6.50 11.97 9.81
CA ASP A 229 -5.18 12.31 10.37
C ASP A 229 -4.31 11.07 10.64
N THR A 230 -4.94 9.93 10.96
CA THR A 230 -4.27 8.63 11.12
C THR A 230 -3.73 8.05 9.81
N HIS A 231 -4.08 8.61 8.66
CA HIS A 231 -3.56 8.16 7.37
C HIS A 231 -2.22 8.79 7.01
N ALA A 232 -1.80 9.86 7.71
CA ALA A 232 -0.45 10.40 7.59
C ALA A 232 0.32 10.16 8.90
N GLU A 233 1.33 9.29 8.87
CA GLU A 233 2.07 8.90 10.06
C GLU A 233 3.52 8.50 9.76
N VAL A 234 4.37 8.51 10.80
CA VAL A 234 5.69 7.89 10.75
C VAL A 234 5.54 6.43 11.16
N ILE A 235 5.75 5.51 10.23
CA ILE A 235 5.67 4.08 10.53
C ILE A 235 6.90 3.61 11.28
N SER A 236 6.72 2.66 12.20
CA SER A 236 7.83 1.97 12.85
C SER A 236 8.61 1.12 11.85
N GLY A 237 9.89 0.87 12.17
CA GLY A 237 10.70 -0.05 11.38
C GLY A 237 10.11 -1.47 11.30
N LYS A 238 9.48 -1.91 12.40
CA LYS A 238 8.75 -3.17 12.47
C LYS A 238 7.61 -3.22 11.45
N GLN A 239 6.78 -2.16 11.37
CA GLN A 239 5.72 -2.07 10.35
C GLN A 239 6.29 -2.11 8.94
N GLU A 240 7.35 -1.35 8.65
CA GLU A 240 8.02 -1.32 7.35
C GLU A 240 8.50 -2.72 6.93
N GLY A 241 9.13 -3.47 7.84
CA GLY A 241 9.57 -4.86 7.61
C GLY A 241 8.40 -5.85 7.44
N VAL A 242 7.33 -5.72 8.23
CA VAL A 242 6.12 -6.55 8.06
C VAL A 242 5.48 -6.30 6.70
N TYR A 243 5.34 -5.03 6.30
CA TYR A 243 4.73 -4.67 5.02
C TYR A 243 5.57 -5.13 3.81
N ALA A 244 6.90 -5.04 3.92
CA ALA A 244 7.84 -5.64 2.97
C ALA A 244 7.62 -7.15 2.82
N TRP A 245 7.46 -7.85 3.94
CA TRP A 245 7.24 -9.29 3.97
C TRP A 245 5.90 -9.70 3.37
N ILE A 246 4.82 -8.96 3.69
CA ILE A 246 3.48 -9.18 3.12
C ILE A 246 3.53 -8.99 1.61
N THR A 247 4.12 -7.89 1.12
CA THR A 247 4.28 -7.59 -0.31
C THR A 247 4.90 -8.78 -1.05
N THR A 248 6.05 -9.22 -0.56
CA THR A 248 6.84 -10.26 -1.22
C THR A 248 6.08 -11.58 -1.28
N ASN A 249 5.49 -12.00 -0.16
CA ASN A 249 4.78 -13.27 -0.08
C ASN A 249 3.43 -13.24 -0.81
N PHE A 250 2.80 -12.07 -0.91
CA PHE A 250 1.62 -11.86 -1.72
C PHE A 250 1.94 -12.04 -3.22
N LEU A 251 2.95 -11.32 -3.73
CA LEU A 251 3.34 -11.40 -5.15
C LEU A 251 3.85 -12.79 -5.57
N LEU A 252 4.43 -13.53 -4.62
CA LEU A 252 4.86 -14.93 -4.81
C LEU A 252 3.73 -15.95 -4.63
N GLY A 253 2.50 -15.53 -4.31
CA GLY A 253 1.36 -16.42 -4.11
C GLY A 253 1.48 -17.36 -2.88
N ARG A 254 2.29 -16.98 -1.87
CA ARG A 254 2.55 -17.79 -0.67
C ARG A 254 1.38 -17.80 0.31
N PHE A 255 0.43 -16.88 0.17
CA PHE A 255 -0.82 -16.87 0.96
C PHE A 255 -1.95 -17.70 0.34
N SER A 256 -1.74 -18.25 -0.87
CA SER A 256 -2.72 -19.15 -1.49
C SER A 256 -2.66 -20.54 -0.85
N HIS A 257 -3.83 -21.12 -0.61
CA HIS A 257 -3.99 -22.49 -0.09
C HIS A 257 -4.00 -23.56 -1.19
N SER A 258 -3.70 -23.19 -2.44
CA SER A 258 -3.61 -24.14 -3.55
C SER A 258 -2.45 -25.12 -3.33
N VAL A 259 -2.74 -26.42 -3.46
CA VAL A 259 -1.72 -27.48 -3.36
C VAL A 259 -1.23 -27.86 -4.78
N GLY A 260 0.06 -28.18 -4.93
CA GLY A 260 0.61 -28.77 -6.16
C GLY A 260 1.45 -27.84 -7.05
N ASP A 261 1.84 -26.67 -6.57
CA ASP A 261 2.68 -25.70 -7.31
C ASP A 261 4.20 -25.88 -7.08
N GLY A 262 4.61 -27.00 -6.46
CA GLY A 262 6.01 -27.30 -6.16
C GLY A 262 6.60 -26.49 -5.00
N VAL A 263 5.81 -25.64 -4.33
CA VAL A 263 6.25 -24.89 -3.15
C VAL A 263 6.24 -25.79 -1.93
N GLY A 264 7.36 -25.83 -1.19
CA GLY A 264 7.47 -26.62 0.04
C GLY A 264 6.44 -26.20 1.09
N LEU A 265 5.71 -27.17 1.64
CA LEU A 265 4.77 -26.95 2.73
C LEU A 265 5.50 -26.96 4.08
N VAL A 266 4.99 -26.18 5.03
CA VAL A 266 5.44 -26.12 6.42
C VAL A 266 4.23 -26.22 7.34
N SER A 267 4.40 -26.88 8.48
CA SER A 267 3.44 -26.83 9.57
C SER A 267 3.77 -25.66 10.49
N TYR A 268 2.77 -24.84 10.80
CA TYR A 268 2.97 -23.60 11.56
C TYR A 268 2.84 -23.78 13.08
N ASP A 269 1.94 -24.66 13.51
CA ASP A 269 1.50 -24.90 14.89
C ASP A 269 1.87 -26.31 15.39
N GLY A 270 2.99 -26.85 14.90
CA GLY A 270 3.54 -28.14 15.35
C GLY A 270 3.15 -29.33 14.46
N ALA A 271 3.32 -30.57 14.95
CA ALA A 271 3.18 -31.78 14.13
C ALA A 271 1.75 -31.97 13.54
N ASP A 272 0.72 -31.51 14.25
CA ASP A 272 -0.69 -31.60 13.85
C ASP A 272 -1.25 -30.30 13.27
N GLY A 273 -0.35 -29.36 12.97
CA GLY A 273 -0.69 -28.02 12.55
C GLY A 273 -1.19 -27.89 11.11
N HIS A 274 -1.72 -26.71 10.78
CA HIS A 274 -2.15 -26.41 9.43
C HIS A 274 -0.94 -26.31 8.48
N LEU A 275 -0.93 -27.18 7.46
CA LEU A 275 0.05 -27.10 6.38
C LEU A 275 -0.22 -25.91 5.49
N ARG A 276 0.79 -25.07 5.29
CA ARG A 276 0.75 -23.96 4.33
C ARG A 276 2.05 -23.83 3.56
N LYS A 277 2.01 -23.07 2.47
CA LYS A 277 3.19 -22.76 1.68
C LYS A 277 4.22 -22.05 2.54
N ARG A 278 5.48 -22.48 2.43
CA ARG A 278 6.60 -21.79 3.06
C ARG A 278 6.71 -20.37 2.52
N THR A 279 6.85 -19.43 3.43
CA THR A 279 7.06 -18.02 3.11
C THR A 279 8.53 -17.72 2.84
N VAL A 280 8.78 -16.60 2.17
CA VAL A 280 10.11 -16.09 1.84
C VAL A 280 10.43 -14.95 2.79
N GLY A 281 11.62 -14.96 3.37
CA GLY A 281 12.13 -13.86 4.18
C GLY A 281 12.46 -12.65 3.31
N VAL A 282 12.44 -11.46 3.88
CA VAL A 282 12.74 -10.22 3.17
C VAL A 282 13.85 -9.45 3.83
N ILE A 283 14.63 -8.76 3.00
CA ILE A 283 15.57 -7.75 3.44
C ILE A 283 15.37 -6.49 2.58
N ASP A 284 14.97 -5.40 3.22
CA ASP A 284 14.78 -4.12 2.54
C ASP A 284 15.84 -3.15 3.04
N MET A 285 16.64 -2.57 2.14
CA MET A 285 17.59 -1.53 2.49
C MET A 285 17.22 -0.23 1.80
N GLY A 286 16.66 0.69 2.58
CA GLY A 286 16.44 2.06 2.18
C GLY A 286 17.66 2.95 2.41
N GLY A 287 17.47 4.26 2.23
CA GLY A 287 18.53 5.25 2.47
C GLY A 287 18.87 5.46 3.95
N GLY A 288 17.87 5.44 4.83
CA GLY A 288 18.03 5.77 6.25
C GLY A 288 17.98 4.58 7.21
N SER A 289 17.42 3.44 6.80
CA SER A 289 17.45 2.19 7.58
C SER A 289 17.40 0.98 6.65
N PHE A 290 17.61 -0.20 7.22
CA PHE A 290 17.19 -1.44 6.59
C PHE A 290 16.49 -2.35 7.60
N GLN A 291 15.75 -3.31 7.06
CA GLN A 291 14.90 -4.23 7.78
C GLN A 291 15.19 -5.66 7.32
N ILE A 292 15.03 -6.61 8.22
CA ILE A 292 14.90 -8.03 7.91
C ILE A 292 13.61 -8.51 8.55
N ALA A 293 12.85 -9.31 7.82
CA ALA A 293 11.66 -9.97 8.34
C ALA A 293 11.55 -11.38 7.77
N TYR A 294 11.29 -12.35 8.64
CA TYR A 294 11.04 -13.73 8.23
C TYR A 294 10.14 -14.43 9.25
N GLU A 295 9.42 -15.42 8.76
CA GLU A 295 8.51 -16.21 9.58
C GLU A 295 9.27 -17.17 10.49
N ILE A 296 8.81 -17.26 11.74
CA ILE A 296 9.34 -18.18 12.75
C ILE A 296 8.19 -18.94 13.40
N SER A 297 8.49 -20.07 14.04
CA SER A 297 7.47 -20.81 14.78
C SER A 297 7.06 -20.06 16.06
N PRO A 298 5.83 -20.27 16.57
CA PRO A 298 5.40 -19.69 17.85
C PRO A 298 6.35 -20.01 19.01
N GLU A 299 6.92 -21.22 19.04
CA GLU A 299 7.88 -21.65 20.07
C GLU A 299 9.18 -20.83 19.97
N ALA A 300 9.69 -20.62 18.75
CA ALA A 300 10.85 -19.78 18.53
C ALA A 300 10.57 -18.32 18.93
N ALA A 301 9.35 -17.82 18.70
CA ALA A 301 8.96 -16.47 19.07
C ALA A 301 8.88 -16.27 20.59
N ALA A 302 8.37 -17.28 21.32
CA ALA A 302 8.33 -17.29 22.77
C ALA A 302 9.72 -17.25 23.42
N ALA A 303 10.76 -17.73 22.71
CA ALA A 303 12.14 -17.73 23.17
C ALA A 303 12.91 -16.43 22.89
N VAL A 304 12.30 -15.44 22.24
CA VAL A 304 12.95 -14.15 21.89
C VAL A 304 12.88 -13.16 23.06
N PRO A 305 14.03 -12.64 23.54
CA PRO A 305 14.06 -11.51 24.47
C PRO A 305 13.40 -10.29 23.87
N SER A 306 12.67 -9.55 24.69
CA SER A 306 11.99 -8.32 24.24
C SER A 306 11.11 -8.58 22.99
N ALA A 307 10.39 -9.71 22.98
CA ALA A 307 9.54 -10.15 21.87
C ALA A 307 8.61 -9.05 21.36
N ARG A 308 8.13 -8.15 22.23
CA ARG A 308 7.27 -7.02 21.83
C ARG A 308 7.88 -6.16 20.71
N ASP A 309 9.19 -5.97 20.70
CA ASP A 309 9.87 -5.09 19.75
C ASP A 309 10.20 -5.79 18.44
N SER A 310 10.49 -7.10 18.50
CA SER A 310 11.02 -7.85 17.35
C SER A 310 10.08 -8.94 16.82
N ILE A 311 8.96 -9.25 17.49
CA ILE A 311 7.98 -10.25 17.06
C ILE A 311 6.71 -9.58 16.60
N ALA A 312 6.31 -9.80 15.34
CA ALA A 312 5.04 -9.33 14.79
C ALA A 312 4.07 -10.50 14.60
N GLU A 313 2.94 -10.45 15.30
CA GLU A 313 1.85 -11.41 15.15
C GLU A 313 0.66 -10.72 14.50
N PHE A 314 0.16 -11.30 13.41
CA PHE A 314 -0.99 -10.74 12.71
C PHE A 314 -1.75 -11.81 11.92
N ASN A 315 -3.02 -11.52 11.66
CA ASN A 315 -3.87 -12.34 10.80
C ASN A 315 -4.21 -11.56 9.52
N LEU A 316 -3.90 -12.15 8.36
CA LEU A 316 -4.21 -11.58 7.03
C LEU A 316 -5.61 -11.96 6.53
N GLY A 317 -6.30 -12.87 7.22
CA GLY A 317 -7.67 -13.26 6.92
C GLY A 317 -8.66 -12.13 7.15
N CYS A 318 -9.83 -12.25 6.54
CA CYS A 318 -10.90 -11.27 6.74
C CYS A 318 -11.61 -11.47 8.09
N ARG A 319 -11.51 -12.66 8.71
CA ARG A 319 -11.99 -12.96 10.05
C ARG A 319 -10.83 -13.26 10.99
N GLN A 320 -10.99 -12.88 12.24
CA GLN A 320 -9.97 -13.15 13.26
C GLN A 320 -9.79 -14.65 13.55
N SER A 321 -10.81 -15.46 13.27
CA SER A 321 -10.80 -16.92 13.38
C SER A 321 -10.07 -17.64 12.24
N ASP A 322 -9.62 -16.93 11.20
CA ASP A 322 -8.97 -17.55 10.03
C ASP A 322 -7.53 -17.94 10.38
N ALA A 323 -7.35 -19.03 11.15
CA ALA A 323 -6.05 -19.45 11.68
C ALA A 323 -5.00 -19.70 10.58
N GLN A 324 -5.43 -20.12 9.39
CA GLN A 324 -4.54 -20.38 8.24
C GLN A 324 -3.78 -19.14 7.74
N HIS A 325 -4.27 -17.94 8.06
CA HIS A 325 -3.67 -16.65 7.71
C HIS A 325 -2.98 -15.96 8.89
N SER A 326 -2.80 -16.68 10.02
CA SER A 326 -2.06 -16.18 11.19
C SER A 326 -0.56 -16.36 11.00
N HIS A 327 0.21 -15.28 11.13
CA HIS A 327 1.66 -15.30 10.93
C HIS A 327 2.39 -14.67 12.12
N THR A 328 3.50 -15.29 12.51
CA THR A 328 4.43 -14.81 13.52
C THR A 328 5.78 -14.58 12.84
N LEU A 329 6.17 -13.31 12.77
CA LEU A 329 7.41 -12.90 12.14
C LEU A 329 8.41 -12.42 13.19
N TYR A 330 9.66 -12.82 13.03
CA TYR A 330 10.76 -12.04 13.55
C TYR A 330 11.04 -10.88 12.60
N VAL A 331 11.11 -9.66 13.14
CA VAL A 331 11.37 -8.43 12.40
C VAL A 331 12.36 -7.59 13.20
N THR A 332 13.44 -7.17 12.57
CA THR A 332 14.36 -6.20 13.19
C THR A 332 14.73 -5.10 12.21
N THR A 333 14.99 -3.91 12.75
CA THR A 333 15.30 -2.70 11.98
C THR A 333 16.55 -2.03 12.51
N PHE A 334 17.41 -1.62 11.59
CA PHE A 334 18.65 -0.93 11.91
C PHE A 334 18.53 0.53 11.45
N LEU A 335 17.95 1.37 12.32
CA LEU A 335 17.80 2.80 12.06
C LEU A 335 19.17 3.48 11.96
N GLY A 336 19.31 4.34 10.95
CA GLY A 336 20.59 4.90 10.53
C GLY A 336 21.34 3.98 9.59
N TYR A 337 21.12 2.67 9.56
CA TYR A 337 21.99 1.75 8.82
C TYR A 337 21.63 1.55 7.35
N GLY A 338 20.66 2.29 6.83
CA GLY A 338 20.41 2.38 5.39
C GLY A 338 21.64 2.92 4.63
N ALA A 339 21.69 2.71 3.32
CA ALA A 339 22.90 2.93 2.53
C ALA A 339 23.48 4.35 2.68
N ASN A 340 22.62 5.38 2.65
CA ASN A 340 23.06 6.78 2.75
C ASN A 340 23.50 7.15 4.16
N SER A 341 22.69 6.81 5.16
CA SER A 341 22.99 7.17 6.55
C SER A 341 24.19 6.39 7.11
N ALA A 342 24.41 5.15 6.67
CA ALA A 342 25.55 4.37 7.09
C ALA A 342 26.86 4.83 6.43
N ARG A 343 26.79 5.23 5.16
CA ARG A 343 27.88 5.96 4.51
C ARG A 343 28.19 7.28 5.21
N GLN A 344 27.17 8.06 5.56
CA GLN A 344 27.39 9.33 6.25
C GLN A 344 28.16 9.11 7.56
N ARG A 345 27.75 8.12 8.37
CA ARG A 345 28.49 7.75 9.58
C ARG A 345 29.92 7.30 9.31
N TYR A 346 30.15 6.55 8.23
CA TYR A 346 31.49 6.16 7.81
C TYR A 346 32.36 7.39 7.54
N GLU A 347 31.89 8.30 6.69
CA GLU A 347 32.60 9.53 6.32
C GLU A 347 32.86 10.41 7.55
N ASP A 348 31.86 10.60 8.41
CA ASP A 348 31.98 11.36 9.67
C ASP A 348 33.04 10.77 10.60
N THR A 349 33.12 9.42 10.69
CA THR A 349 34.12 8.74 11.50
C THR A 349 35.54 8.94 10.96
N LEU A 350 35.72 8.91 9.63
CA LEU A 350 37.02 9.19 9.00
C LEU A 350 37.47 10.63 9.28
N LEU A 351 36.58 11.59 9.09
CA LEU A 351 36.87 13.02 9.27
C LEU A 351 37.14 13.35 10.74
N ALA A 352 36.36 12.79 11.66
CA ALA A 352 36.58 12.97 13.09
C ALA A 352 37.93 12.40 13.55
N ALA A 353 38.32 11.22 13.06
CA ALA A 353 39.61 10.61 13.38
C ALA A 353 40.80 11.44 12.90
N ALA A 354 40.69 12.10 11.74
CA ALA A 354 41.73 13.00 11.22
C ALA A 354 41.77 14.36 11.93
N SER A 355 40.68 14.75 12.60
CA SER A 355 40.55 16.00 13.34
C SER A 355 40.97 15.87 14.81
N ALA A 356 41.20 14.64 15.30
CA ALA A 356 41.62 14.40 16.67
C ALA A 356 43.05 14.92 16.87
N PRO A 357 43.31 15.75 17.90
CA PRO A 357 44.67 16.16 18.22
C PRO A 357 45.50 14.90 18.50
N ALA A 358 46.59 14.71 17.75
CA ALA A 358 47.52 13.63 18.01
C ALA A 358 47.92 13.71 19.49
N THR A 359 47.58 12.69 20.27
CA THR A 359 48.05 12.56 21.64
C THR A 359 49.57 12.50 21.54
N VAL A 360 50.25 13.62 21.83
CA VAL A 360 51.69 13.64 22.03
C VAL A 360 51.92 12.74 23.23
N VAL A 361 52.29 11.49 22.97
CA VAL A 361 52.87 10.62 23.98
C VAL A 361 54.20 11.27 24.32
N ALA A 362 54.19 12.10 25.36
CA ALA A 362 55.41 12.62 25.95
C ALA A 362 56.16 11.41 26.51
N VAL A 363 57.11 10.88 25.74
CA VAL A 363 58.12 9.96 26.24
C VAL A 363 59.01 10.78 27.16
N GLY A 364 58.60 10.87 28.42
CA GLY A 364 59.41 11.45 29.47
C GLY A 364 60.58 10.52 29.76
N ASN A 365 61.80 10.95 29.42
CA ASN A 365 62.96 10.60 30.22
C ASN A 365 64.10 11.63 30.07
N LEU A 366 64.42 12.19 31.25
CA LEU A 366 65.74 12.59 31.76
C LEU A 366 66.36 13.95 31.37
N THR A 367 66.30 14.85 32.36
CA THR A 367 67.39 15.65 32.97
C THR A 367 68.33 16.47 32.07
N ALA A 368 68.32 17.80 32.25
CA ALA A 368 69.38 18.58 32.93
C ALA A 368 69.44 20.04 32.43
N SER A 369 69.25 20.95 33.38
CA SER A 369 69.96 22.23 33.62
C SER A 369 70.10 23.33 32.54
N ASN A 370 69.85 24.55 33.06
CA ASN A 370 70.44 25.86 32.73
C ASN A 370 69.77 26.79 31.69
N ALA A 371 68.97 27.70 32.24
CA ALA A 371 69.04 29.17 32.12
C ALA A 371 69.20 29.82 30.73
N THR A 372 68.17 30.55 30.26
CA THR A 372 68.14 32.04 30.22
C THR A 372 66.83 32.57 29.57
N ARG A 373 66.23 33.61 30.19
CA ARG A 373 65.16 34.55 29.77
C ARG A 373 64.13 34.13 28.70
N PRO A 374 62.81 34.12 29.00
CA PRO A 374 61.80 34.10 27.95
C PRO A 374 61.53 35.53 27.45
N ALA A 375 61.88 35.79 26.19
CA ALA A 375 61.25 36.84 25.41
C ALA A 375 59.76 36.52 25.24
N ARG A 376 58.92 37.56 25.31
CA ARG A 376 57.48 37.51 25.07
C ARG A 376 57.19 36.79 23.74
N PRO A 377 56.42 35.68 23.72
CA PRO A 377 56.02 35.08 22.46
C PRO A 377 55.09 36.05 21.74
N LEU A 378 55.45 36.46 20.52
CA LEU A 378 54.42 36.89 19.57
C LEU A 378 53.43 35.73 19.45
N ALA A 379 52.15 36.03 19.65
CA ALA A 379 51.08 35.06 19.40
C ALA A 379 51.27 34.51 17.97
N PRO A 380 51.34 33.18 17.78
CA PRO A 380 51.29 32.61 16.44
C PRO A 380 49.98 33.08 15.79
N ALA A 381 50.07 33.56 14.56
CA ALA A 381 48.88 33.72 13.73
C ALA A 381 48.06 32.42 13.80
N PRO A 382 46.72 32.49 13.88
CA PRO A 382 45.90 31.28 13.85
C PRO A 382 46.33 30.48 12.61
N PRO A 383 46.68 29.18 12.75
CA PRO A 383 47.06 28.40 11.60
C PRO A 383 45.91 28.49 10.60
N LEU A 384 46.22 28.84 9.35
CA LEU A 384 45.35 28.54 8.23
C LEU A 384 45.17 27.02 8.27
N THR A 385 44.10 26.55 8.90
CA THR A 385 43.78 25.14 9.03
C THR A 385 43.43 24.64 7.64
N MET A 386 44.46 24.22 6.89
CA MET A 386 44.25 23.44 5.68
C MET A 386 43.37 22.26 6.07
N SER A 387 42.16 22.22 5.51
CA SER A 387 41.22 21.15 5.81
C SER A 387 41.88 19.82 5.41
N PRO A 388 41.88 18.81 6.30
CA PRO A 388 42.62 17.58 6.07
C PRO A 388 42.09 16.88 4.82
N SER A 389 43.02 16.37 4.00
CA SER A 389 42.71 15.47 2.89
C SER A 389 42.99 14.03 3.33
N ILE A 390 41.95 13.20 3.34
CA ILE A 390 41.98 11.85 3.93
C ILE A 390 41.83 10.82 2.81
N ALA A 391 42.71 9.84 2.77
CA ALA A 391 42.59 8.71 1.87
C ALA A 391 41.39 7.82 2.26
N ASP A 392 40.47 7.62 1.32
CA ASP A 392 39.26 6.81 1.48
C ASP A 392 39.31 5.59 0.53
N PRO A 393 39.53 4.38 1.06
CA PRO A 393 39.56 3.15 0.24
C PRO A 393 38.20 2.76 -0.33
N CYS A 394 37.11 3.33 0.17
CA CYS A 394 35.78 3.10 -0.34
C CYS A 394 35.47 4.00 -1.56
N LEU A 395 36.20 5.07 -1.82
CA LEU A 395 35.99 5.88 -3.03
C LEU A 395 36.88 5.40 -4.20
N PRO A 396 36.44 5.54 -5.47
CA PRO A 396 37.24 5.20 -6.64
C PRO A 396 38.55 6.00 -6.69
N PRO A 397 39.65 5.41 -7.20
CA PRO A 397 40.92 6.10 -7.37
C PRO A 397 40.76 7.41 -8.14
N GLY A 398 41.28 8.51 -7.60
CA GLY A 398 41.24 9.82 -8.24
C GLY A 398 39.95 10.64 -7.99
N LEU A 399 38.90 10.04 -7.43
CA LEU A 399 37.72 10.80 -7.02
C LEU A 399 38.02 11.60 -5.74
N THR A 400 37.85 12.92 -5.80
CA THR A 400 37.93 13.79 -4.62
C THR A 400 36.55 14.29 -4.23
N VAL A 401 36.17 14.12 -2.97
CA VAL A 401 34.87 14.51 -2.43
C VAL A 401 35.05 15.50 -1.28
N ALA A 402 34.60 16.73 -1.48
CA ALA A 402 34.60 17.74 -0.43
C ALA A 402 33.51 17.47 0.62
N ARG A 403 33.87 17.66 1.90
CA ARG A 403 32.98 17.49 3.06
C ARG A 403 33.21 18.58 4.09
N ALA A 404 32.22 18.78 4.96
CA ALA A 404 32.43 19.58 6.15
C ALA A 404 33.53 18.91 7.00
N GLY A 405 34.63 19.61 7.25
CA GLY A 405 35.77 19.09 8.02
C GLY A 405 36.92 18.51 7.18
N GLY A 406 36.85 18.48 5.84
CA GLY A 406 37.95 17.96 5.03
C GLY A 406 37.59 17.57 3.60
N ALA A 407 38.54 16.93 2.91
CA ALA A 407 38.32 16.28 1.63
C ALA A 407 38.63 14.79 1.75
N LEU A 408 37.85 13.95 1.06
CA LEU A 408 38.11 12.51 0.95
C LEU A 408 38.69 12.24 -0.45
N ILE A 409 39.82 11.53 -0.51
CA ILE A 409 40.50 11.17 -1.76
C ILE A 409 40.40 9.66 -1.94
N GLY A 410 39.77 9.22 -3.02
CA GLY A 410 39.57 7.81 -3.28
C GLY A 410 40.84 7.06 -3.64
N THR A 411 41.00 5.87 -3.07
CA THR A 411 42.12 4.95 -3.35
C THR A 411 41.67 3.60 -3.92
N GLY A 412 40.37 3.32 -3.97
CA GLY A 412 39.81 2.15 -4.64
C GLY A 412 40.17 0.79 -4.05
N ASN A 413 40.56 0.72 -2.78
CA ASN A 413 40.99 -0.52 -2.15
C ASN A 413 39.83 -1.26 -1.48
N PHE A 414 39.21 -2.20 -2.20
CA PHE A 414 38.07 -2.97 -1.71
C PHE A 414 38.32 -3.67 -0.36
N SER A 415 39.49 -4.28 -0.17
CA SER A 415 39.81 -5.01 1.06
C SER A 415 39.94 -4.08 2.26
N GLN A 416 40.60 -2.93 2.10
CA GLN A 416 40.69 -1.92 3.15
C GLN A 416 39.35 -1.24 3.41
N CYS A 417 38.55 -0.99 2.37
CA CYS A 417 37.19 -0.48 2.50
C CYS A 417 36.37 -1.41 3.39
N MET A 418 36.38 -2.70 3.09
CA MET A 418 35.74 -3.73 3.90
C MET A 418 36.18 -3.71 5.36
N GLN A 419 37.50 -3.64 5.63
CA GLN A 419 38.03 -3.55 6.99
C GLN A 419 37.51 -2.34 7.76
N ARG A 420 37.40 -1.18 7.10
CA ARG A 420 36.88 0.04 7.73
C ARG A 420 35.35 0.05 7.91
N LEU A 421 34.63 -0.72 7.10
CA LEU A 421 33.17 -0.85 7.20
C LEU A 421 32.74 -1.86 8.28
N LEU A 422 33.55 -2.90 8.56
CA LEU A 422 33.21 -3.95 9.52
C LEU A 422 32.84 -3.42 10.93
N PRO A 423 33.54 -2.44 11.52
CA PRO A 423 33.17 -1.90 12.83
C PRO A 423 31.77 -1.28 12.89
N LEU A 424 31.26 -0.73 11.78
CA LEU A 424 29.90 -0.17 11.72
C LEU A 424 28.83 -1.22 11.97
N LEU A 425 29.11 -2.50 11.69
CA LEU A 425 28.18 -3.59 11.94
C LEU A 425 27.94 -3.81 13.44
N GLY A 426 28.88 -3.39 14.30
CA GLY A 426 28.78 -3.50 15.75
C GLY A 426 28.48 -4.92 16.24
N ARG A 427 29.03 -5.94 15.57
CA ARG A 427 28.82 -7.36 15.93
C ARG A 427 29.46 -7.74 17.25
N GLU A 428 30.49 -7.00 17.68
CA GLU A 428 31.17 -7.19 18.96
C GLU A 428 30.44 -6.56 20.14
N ARG A 429 29.33 -5.84 19.90
CA ARG A 429 28.53 -5.28 20.99
C ARG A 429 27.97 -6.41 21.87
N PRO A 430 27.82 -6.18 23.19
CA PRO A 430 27.25 -7.17 24.10
C PRO A 430 25.93 -7.75 23.57
N CYS A 431 25.84 -9.07 23.58
CA CYS A 431 24.68 -9.82 23.11
C CYS A 431 23.91 -10.31 24.32
N GLU A 432 22.67 -9.85 24.49
CA GLU A 432 21.80 -10.24 25.61
C GLU A 432 21.47 -11.75 25.55
N GLN A 433 21.19 -12.27 24.36
CA GLN A 433 20.97 -13.69 24.12
C GLN A 433 21.52 -14.08 22.75
N GLN A 434 22.38 -15.10 22.70
CA GLN A 434 22.88 -15.65 21.43
C GLN A 434 21.78 -16.45 20.71
N PRO A 435 21.78 -16.50 19.36
CA PRO A 435 22.69 -15.77 18.47
C PRO A 435 22.28 -14.30 18.30
N CYS A 436 23.27 -13.43 18.08
CA CYS A 436 23.04 -12.03 17.73
C CYS A 436 23.42 -11.71 16.28
N SER A 437 22.74 -10.70 15.74
CA SER A 437 23.00 -10.12 14.43
C SER A 437 23.83 -8.84 14.59
N LEU A 438 23.38 -7.74 13.99
CA LEU A 438 24.08 -6.46 14.05
C LEU A 438 23.79 -5.74 15.37
N LEU A 439 24.76 -4.93 15.79
CA LEU A 439 24.65 -4.09 16.99
C LEU A 439 24.34 -4.87 18.28
N GLY A 440 24.69 -6.16 18.36
CA GLY A 440 24.39 -7.02 19.51
C GLY A 440 22.90 -7.37 19.67
N ARG A 441 22.07 -7.20 18.62
CA ARG A 441 20.64 -7.55 18.70
C ARG A 441 20.43 -9.04 18.51
N HIS A 442 19.72 -9.67 19.46
CA HIS A 442 19.31 -11.06 19.36
C HIS A 442 18.55 -11.30 18.05
N GLN A 443 18.89 -12.39 17.37
CA GLN A 443 18.23 -12.84 16.16
C GLN A 443 18.04 -14.36 16.26
N PRO A 444 16.80 -14.88 16.11
CA PRO A 444 16.55 -16.30 16.03
C PRO A 444 17.44 -16.98 14.98
N PRO A 445 17.89 -18.23 15.23
CA PRO A 445 18.62 -18.99 14.22
C PRO A 445 17.82 -19.09 12.91
N ILE A 446 18.49 -18.77 11.80
CA ILE A 446 17.91 -18.93 10.46
C ILE A 446 18.32 -20.31 9.92
N ASP A 447 17.35 -21.13 9.56
CA ASP A 447 17.60 -22.37 8.80
C ASP A 447 17.93 -22.00 7.34
N PHE A 448 19.19 -21.67 7.06
CA PHE A 448 19.66 -21.27 5.73
C PHE A 448 19.52 -22.38 4.66
N VAL A 449 19.24 -23.64 5.06
CA VAL A 449 18.94 -24.72 4.11
C VAL A 449 17.51 -24.57 3.59
N LYS A 450 16.59 -24.14 4.46
CA LYS A 450 15.15 -24.09 4.21
C LYS A 450 14.63 -22.71 3.84
N THR A 451 15.29 -21.65 4.29
CA THR A 451 14.78 -20.28 4.15
C THR A 451 15.34 -19.62 2.91
N GLU A 452 14.45 -19.07 2.10
CA GLU A 452 14.74 -18.18 0.98
C GLU A 452 14.64 -16.72 1.45
N PHE A 453 15.49 -15.86 0.92
CA PHE A 453 15.43 -14.42 1.17
C PHE A 453 15.37 -13.63 -0.13
N ILE A 454 14.49 -12.64 -0.18
CA ILE A 454 14.46 -11.63 -1.24
C ILE A 454 14.95 -10.30 -0.68
N GLY A 455 15.90 -9.71 -1.39
CA GLY A 455 16.39 -8.36 -1.16
C GLY A 455 15.85 -7.40 -2.21
N PHE A 456 15.32 -6.25 -1.80
CA PHE A 456 14.94 -5.19 -2.74
C PHE A 456 15.51 -3.84 -2.28
N SER A 457 15.15 -2.77 -2.99
CA SER A 457 15.75 -1.44 -2.81
C SER A 457 17.27 -1.48 -3.05
N GLU A 458 18.10 -1.01 -2.10
CA GLU A 458 19.55 -0.95 -2.30
C GLU A 458 20.19 -2.33 -2.52
N TYR A 459 19.60 -3.44 -2.08
CA TYR A 459 20.09 -4.77 -2.45
C TYR A 459 20.03 -5.02 -3.96
N TRP A 460 18.99 -4.51 -4.64
CA TRP A 460 18.90 -4.57 -6.10
C TRP A 460 19.83 -3.55 -6.75
N TYR A 461 19.80 -2.30 -6.29
CA TYR A 461 20.57 -1.22 -6.92
C TYR A 461 22.09 -1.43 -6.81
N CYS A 462 22.61 -1.85 -5.63
CA CYS A 462 24.05 -2.13 -5.44
C CYS A 462 24.53 -3.29 -6.34
N MET A 463 23.64 -4.25 -6.68
CA MET A 463 23.99 -5.40 -7.52
C MET A 463 23.79 -5.13 -9.01
N THR A 464 22.85 -4.26 -9.39
CA THR A 464 22.36 -4.19 -10.77
C THR A 464 22.84 -2.96 -11.52
N ASP A 465 22.77 -1.77 -10.90
CA ASP A 465 22.90 -0.49 -11.62
C ASP A 465 24.23 -0.36 -12.36
N VAL A 466 25.26 -0.96 -11.78
CA VAL A 466 26.67 -0.82 -12.15
C VAL A 466 27.39 -2.16 -12.35
N LEU A 467 27.05 -3.18 -11.56
CA LEU A 467 27.67 -4.50 -11.67
C LEU A 467 26.92 -5.41 -12.66
N GLY A 468 25.64 -5.12 -12.94
CA GLY A 468 24.81 -5.96 -13.82
C GLY A 468 24.54 -7.37 -13.27
N MET A 469 24.59 -7.55 -11.95
CA MET A 469 24.51 -8.84 -11.25
C MET A 469 23.24 -8.99 -10.40
N GLY A 470 22.15 -8.32 -10.77
CA GLY A 470 20.85 -8.52 -10.11
C GLY A 470 20.36 -9.96 -10.21
N GLY A 471 19.50 -10.38 -9.28
CA GLY A 471 18.98 -11.75 -9.22
C GLY A 471 19.71 -12.61 -8.20
N HIS A 472 20.02 -13.86 -8.56
CA HIS A 472 20.62 -14.82 -7.62
C HIS A 472 22.00 -14.38 -7.16
N TYR A 473 22.17 -14.33 -5.85
CA TYR A 473 23.42 -13.88 -5.25
C TYR A 473 24.46 -15.00 -5.16
N ASP A 474 25.66 -14.71 -5.68
CA ASP A 474 26.86 -15.51 -5.49
C ASP A 474 27.93 -14.67 -4.78
N TYR A 475 28.33 -15.12 -3.58
CA TYR A 475 29.26 -14.39 -2.71
C TYR A 475 30.60 -14.07 -3.40
N LEU A 476 31.19 -15.06 -4.10
CA LEU A 476 32.52 -14.91 -4.70
C LEU A 476 32.49 -13.99 -5.92
N SER A 477 31.50 -14.17 -6.80
CA SER A 477 31.30 -13.39 -8.01
C SER A 477 30.99 -11.95 -7.68
N TYR A 478 30.10 -11.70 -6.71
CA TYR A 478 29.78 -10.35 -6.26
C TYR A 478 31.02 -9.64 -5.71
N ARG A 479 31.77 -10.31 -4.82
CA ARG A 479 32.98 -9.73 -4.23
C ARG A 479 34.04 -9.41 -5.30
N ALA A 480 34.22 -10.29 -6.28
CA ALA A 480 35.16 -10.06 -7.39
C ALA A 480 34.72 -8.88 -8.27
N ALA A 481 33.43 -8.79 -8.63
CA ALA A 481 32.91 -7.68 -9.43
C ALA A 481 33.00 -6.34 -8.68
N ALA A 482 32.61 -6.31 -7.41
CA ALA A 482 32.72 -5.12 -6.57
C ALA A 482 34.19 -4.68 -6.41
N ALA A 483 35.12 -5.62 -6.21
CA ALA A 483 36.54 -5.30 -6.12
C ALA A 483 37.11 -4.71 -7.42
N ARG A 484 36.74 -5.27 -8.58
CA ARG A 484 37.13 -4.72 -9.90
C ARG A 484 36.58 -3.32 -10.11
N TYR A 485 35.31 -3.10 -9.78
CA TYR A 485 34.71 -1.78 -9.88
C TYR A 485 35.43 -0.78 -8.97
N CYS A 486 35.65 -1.11 -7.69
CA CYS A 486 36.33 -0.24 -6.74
C CYS A 486 37.73 0.17 -7.21
N ALA A 487 38.47 -0.72 -7.87
CA ALA A 487 39.80 -0.46 -8.38
C ALA A 487 39.83 0.37 -9.69
N THR A 488 38.68 0.61 -10.33
CA THR A 488 38.60 1.36 -11.59
C THR A 488 38.72 2.85 -11.32
N GLY A 489 39.66 3.52 -11.99
CA GLY A 489 39.91 4.96 -11.83
C GLY A 489 38.68 5.81 -12.19
N TRP A 490 38.52 6.94 -11.49
CA TRP A 490 37.35 7.81 -11.62
C TRP A 490 37.12 8.29 -13.07
N ASP A 491 38.17 8.75 -13.75
CA ASP A 491 38.07 9.21 -15.15
C ASP A 491 37.53 8.14 -16.09
N GLN A 492 37.90 6.89 -15.87
CA GLN A 492 37.40 5.75 -16.66
C GLN A 492 35.93 5.47 -16.34
N LEU A 493 35.53 5.54 -15.06
CA LEU A 493 34.12 5.38 -14.66
C LEU A 493 33.23 6.50 -15.23
N GLU A 494 33.72 7.74 -15.24
CA GLU A 494 33.01 8.87 -15.86
C GLU A 494 32.85 8.66 -17.37
N LYS A 495 33.91 8.20 -18.05
CA LYS A 495 33.86 7.86 -19.47
C LYS A 495 32.85 6.74 -19.73
N ASP A 496 32.93 5.64 -18.99
CA ASP A 496 32.02 4.50 -19.13
C ASP A 496 30.55 4.89 -18.91
N TYR A 497 30.28 5.83 -18.01
CA TYR A 497 28.94 6.39 -17.84
C TYR A 497 28.48 7.21 -19.05
N ARG A 498 29.32 8.11 -19.56
CA ARG A 498 29.01 8.89 -20.77
C ARG A 498 28.77 7.99 -21.99
N ASP A 499 29.51 6.89 -22.06
CA ASP A 499 29.38 5.83 -23.06
C ASP A 499 28.17 4.90 -22.81
N LYS A 500 27.31 5.22 -21.81
CA LYS A 500 26.09 4.47 -21.45
C LYS A 500 26.32 3.01 -21.07
N LYS A 501 27.51 2.66 -20.56
CA LYS A 501 27.79 1.30 -20.06
C LYS A 501 27.05 0.98 -18.75
N PHE A 502 26.55 2.01 -18.05
CA PHE A 502 25.73 1.88 -16.84
C PHE A 502 24.33 2.45 -17.07
N PRO A 503 23.49 1.81 -17.92
CA PRO A 503 22.23 2.39 -18.37
C PRO A 503 21.18 2.59 -17.26
N LYS A 504 21.37 1.94 -16.11
CA LYS A 504 20.48 2.01 -14.94
C LYS A 504 21.01 2.90 -13.81
N ALA A 505 22.28 3.30 -13.86
CA ALA A 505 22.88 4.14 -12.84
C ALA A 505 22.63 5.62 -13.16
N ASP A 506 22.39 6.44 -12.14
CA ASP A 506 22.52 7.89 -12.25
C ASP A 506 23.95 8.34 -11.88
N TRP A 507 24.25 9.62 -12.14
CA TRP A 507 25.55 10.22 -11.76
C TRP A 507 25.86 10.07 -10.27
N HIS A 508 24.80 10.12 -9.45
CA HIS A 508 24.93 10.06 -8.01
C HIS A 508 25.22 8.66 -7.49
N ARG A 509 24.88 7.62 -8.25
CA ARG A 509 25.22 6.21 -8.00
C ARG A 509 26.70 5.96 -8.32
N LEU A 510 27.22 6.59 -9.37
CA LEU A 510 28.62 6.46 -9.81
C LEU A 510 29.61 7.12 -8.85
N ASN A 511 29.34 8.37 -8.45
CA ASN A 511 30.20 9.09 -7.51
C ASN A 511 30.05 8.59 -6.06
N ARG A 512 29.31 7.48 -5.86
CA ARG A 512 29.06 6.88 -4.55
C ARG A 512 29.18 5.35 -4.45
N PRO A 513 30.28 4.74 -4.93
CA PRO A 513 30.34 3.28 -5.02
C PRO A 513 30.80 2.59 -3.75
N GLY A 514 31.40 3.31 -2.82
CA GLY A 514 32.08 2.76 -1.64
C GLY A 514 31.26 2.02 -0.62
N PHE A 515 29.93 2.02 -0.77
CA PHE A 515 29.04 1.41 0.21
C PHE A 515 28.37 0.13 -0.31
N TRP A 516 28.62 -0.29 -1.55
CA TRP A 516 28.13 -1.58 -2.08
C TRP A 516 28.65 -2.81 -1.33
N PRO A 517 29.90 -2.83 -0.83
CA PRO A 517 30.36 -3.95 0.00
C PRO A 517 29.56 -4.06 1.32
N PHE A 518 29.03 -2.95 1.83
CA PHE A 518 28.14 -2.97 3.00
C PHE A 518 26.78 -3.61 2.68
N CYS A 519 26.22 -3.38 1.48
CA CYS A 519 24.90 -3.91 1.10
C CYS A 519 24.84 -5.43 1.33
N THR A 520 25.90 -6.20 1.03
CA THR A 520 25.89 -7.67 1.21
C THR A 520 26.57 -8.18 2.47
N THR A 521 27.41 -7.36 3.11
CA THR A 521 28.12 -7.77 4.34
C THR A 521 27.26 -7.57 5.59
N ALA A 522 26.32 -6.62 5.57
CA ALA A 522 25.51 -6.26 6.74
C ALA A 522 24.95 -7.48 7.48
N TYR A 523 24.22 -8.38 6.82
CA TYR A 523 23.64 -9.54 7.51
C TYR A 523 24.53 -10.77 7.60
N GLY A 524 25.68 -10.79 6.91
CA GLY A 524 26.63 -11.90 7.05
C GLY A 524 26.06 -13.25 6.62
N PHE A 525 25.29 -13.28 5.51
CA PHE A 525 24.93 -14.54 4.87
C PHE A 525 26.16 -15.45 4.75
N ALA A 526 25.98 -16.73 5.09
CA ALA A 526 27.05 -17.70 4.94
C ALA A 526 27.59 -17.67 3.51
N ARG A 527 28.90 -17.83 3.32
CA ARG A 527 29.54 -17.72 1.99
C ARG A 527 28.98 -18.70 0.97
N ASN A 528 28.44 -19.82 1.44
CA ASN A 528 27.80 -20.88 0.66
C ASN A 528 26.27 -20.71 0.52
N TYR A 529 25.67 -19.65 1.07
CA TYR A 529 24.23 -19.42 0.95
C TYR A 529 23.86 -19.01 -0.49
N ARG A 530 22.94 -19.77 -1.10
CA ARG A 530 22.52 -19.60 -2.51
C ARG A 530 21.06 -19.16 -2.69
N ARG A 531 20.29 -19.09 -1.60
CA ARG A 531 18.84 -18.81 -1.63
C ARG A 531 18.51 -17.32 -1.38
N PHE A 532 19.48 -16.44 -1.60
CA PHE A 532 19.25 -14.99 -1.62
C PHE A 532 19.08 -14.51 -3.07
N GLN A 533 18.05 -13.72 -3.32
CA GLN A 533 17.81 -13.10 -4.62
C GLN A 533 17.57 -11.60 -4.44
N SER A 534 18.26 -10.77 -5.21
CA SER A 534 17.91 -9.34 -5.32
C SER A 534 16.91 -9.13 -6.46
N VAL A 535 15.86 -8.36 -6.22
CA VAL A 535 14.81 -8.08 -7.22
C VAL A 535 14.36 -6.62 -7.16
N SER A 536 14.00 -6.06 -8.31
CA SER A 536 13.18 -4.83 -8.37
C SER A 536 11.69 -5.11 -8.53
N ALA A 537 11.34 -6.27 -9.10
CA ALA A 537 9.97 -6.65 -9.41
C ALA A 537 9.78 -8.17 -9.31
N ILE A 538 8.57 -8.60 -8.95
CA ILE A 538 8.12 -10.00 -8.97
C ILE A 538 6.90 -10.06 -9.91
N HIS A 539 6.95 -10.94 -10.89
CA HIS A 539 5.91 -11.09 -11.93
C HIS A 539 5.54 -9.76 -12.63
N GLY A 540 6.54 -8.89 -12.87
CA GLY A 540 6.34 -7.57 -13.49
C GLY A 540 5.86 -6.48 -12.54
N THR A 541 5.47 -6.82 -11.31
CA THR A 541 5.08 -5.85 -10.29
C THR A 541 6.27 -5.42 -9.45
N GLU A 542 6.51 -4.11 -9.36
CA GLU A 542 7.58 -3.55 -8.52
C GLU A 542 7.41 -3.99 -7.06
N VAL A 543 8.50 -4.48 -6.44
CA VAL A 543 8.48 -4.91 -5.05
C VAL A 543 8.74 -3.70 -4.16
N GLN A 544 7.68 -3.24 -3.48
CA GLN A 544 7.73 -2.14 -2.52
C GLN A 544 6.83 -2.46 -1.33
N TRP A 545 7.29 -2.14 -0.12
CA TRP A 545 6.53 -2.41 1.11
C TRP A 545 5.13 -1.77 1.11
N THR A 546 4.90 -0.74 0.29
CA THR A 546 3.61 -0.03 0.20
C THR A 546 2.45 -0.93 -0.23
N LEU A 547 2.69 -1.99 -1.03
CA LEU A 547 1.65 -2.95 -1.40
C LEU A 547 1.16 -3.74 -0.17
N GLY A 548 2.08 -4.24 0.65
CA GLY A 548 1.75 -4.91 1.91
C GLY A 548 1.07 -3.98 2.91
N ALA A 549 1.43 -2.69 2.90
CA ALA A 549 0.76 -1.69 3.72
C ALA A 549 -0.70 -1.50 3.30
N ILE A 550 -0.99 -1.39 2.00
CA ILE A 550 -2.38 -1.25 1.53
C ILE A 550 -3.16 -2.53 1.81
N LEU A 551 -2.63 -3.72 1.49
CA LEU A 551 -3.27 -5.01 1.76
C LEU A 551 -3.62 -5.18 3.24
N HIS A 552 -2.69 -4.85 4.13
CA HIS A 552 -2.91 -4.95 5.56
C HIS A 552 -3.97 -3.94 6.06
N ARG A 553 -3.94 -2.70 5.56
CA ARG A 553 -4.86 -1.64 6.01
C ARG A 553 -6.27 -1.79 5.42
N THR A 554 -6.40 -2.44 4.27
CA THR A 554 -7.68 -2.68 3.60
C THR A 554 -8.23 -4.11 3.80
N ARG A 555 -7.60 -4.95 4.64
CA ARG A 555 -8.01 -6.36 4.85
C ARG A 555 -9.48 -6.58 5.25
N TYR A 556 -10.13 -5.57 5.82
CA TYR A 556 -11.55 -5.64 6.22
C TYR A 556 -12.54 -5.21 5.14
N PHE A 557 -12.08 -4.65 4.01
CA PHE A 557 -12.95 -4.23 2.92
C PHE A 557 -13.81 -5.39 2.35
N PRO A 558 -13.27 -6.61 2.15
CA PRO A 558 -14.06 -7.75 1.68
C PRO A 558 -15.23 -8.13 2.61
N LEU A 559 -15.19 -7.79 3.91
CA LEU A 559 -16.23 -8.19 4.85
C LEU A 559 -17.61 -7.66 4.47
N ARG A 560 -17.70 -6.46 3.89
CA ARG A 560 -19.00 -5.90 3.46
C ARG A 560 -19.63 -6.74 2.35
N GLU A 561 -18.82 -7.27 1.45
CA GLU A 561 -19.28 -8.12 0.35
C GLU A 561 -19.56 -9.53 0.81
N VAL A 562 -18.67 -10.13 1.62
CA VAL A 562 -18.90 -11.46 2.21
C VAL A 562 -20.18 -11.47 3.04
N GLN A 563 -20.41 -10.46 3.89
CA GLN A 563 -21.65 -10.34 4.67
C GLN A 563 -22.88 -10.16 3.79
N ARG A 564 -22.80 -9.36 2.70
CA ARG A 564 -23.90 -9.24 1.73
C ARG A 564 -24.20 -10.58 1.05
N LEU A 565 -23.18 -11.30 0.59
CA LEU A 565 -23.33 -12.61 -0.04
C LEU A 565 -23.92 -13.64 0.94
N GLU A 566 -23.53 -13.60 2.22
CA GLU A 566 -24.11 -14.45 3.26
C GLU A 566 -25.58 -14.11 3.53
N LEU A 567 -25.92 -12.83 3.64
CA LEU A 567 -27.30 -12.36 3.79
C LEU A 567 -28.16 -12.76 2.59
N ASP A 568 -27.64 -12.66 1.37
CA ASP A 568 -28.36 -13.09 0.17
C ASP A 568 -28.52 -14.62 0.11
N ARG A 569 -27.49 -15.40 0.48
CA ARG A 569 -27.61 -16.86 0.64
C ARG A 569 -28.66 -17.26 1.68
N GLN A 570 -28.72 -16.56 2.81
CA GLN A 570 -29.74 -16.79 3.84
C GLN A 570 -31.15 -16.45 3.32
N ARG A 571 -31.30 -15.34 2.59
CA ARG A 571 -32.57 -14.99 1.92
C ARG A 571 -33.00 -16.04 0.90
N HIS A 572 -32.07 -16.57 0.11
CA HIS A 572 -32.36 -17.62 -0.87
C HIS A 572 -32.79 -18.95 -0.21
N ARG A 573 -32.15 -19.34 0.91
CA ARG A 573 -32.59 -20.49 1.72
C ARG A 573 -33.99 -20.28 2.31
N GLY A 574 -34.25 -19.10 2.88
CA GLY A 574 -35.57 -18.74 3.41
C GLY A 574 -36.67 -18.75 2.36
N ARG A 575 -36.37 -18.28 1.14
CA ARG A 575 -37.31 -18.24 0.01
C ARG A 575 -37.63 -19.63 -0.56
N ARG A 576 -36.67 -20.56 -0.56
CA ARG A 576 -36.91 -21.97 -0.91
C ARG A 576 -37.82 -22.65 0.13
N SER A 577 -37.54 -22.43 1.42
CA SER A 577 -38.35 -22.98 2.52
C SER A 577 -39.80 -22.48 2.49
N SER A 578 -40.02 -21.18 2.27
CA SER A 578 -41.37 -20.62 2.16
C SER A 578 -42.12 -21.07 0.90
N SER A 579 -41.42 -21.36 -0.20
CA SER A 579 -42.06 -21.91 -1.41
C SER A 579 -42.61 -23.32 -1.17
N LEU A 580 -41.88 -24.19 -0.47
CA LEU A 580 -42.33 -25.54 -0.15
C LEU A 580 -43.56 -25.52 0.78
N ALA A 581 -43.53 -24.70 1.83
CA ALA A 581 -44.66 -24.53 2.74
C ALA A 581 -45.92 -24.02 2.03
N SER A 582 -45.76 -23.10 1.07
CA SER A 582 -46.87 -22.58 0.27
C SER A 582 -47.49 -23.68 -0.61
N THR A 583 -46.68 -24.54 -1.23
CA THR A 583 -47.17 -25.66 -2.06
C THR A 583 -48.02 -26.65 -1.27
N TYR A 584 -47.63 -26.98 -0.04
CA TYR A 584 -48.42 -27.85 0.85
C TYR A 584 -49.78 -27.24 1.22
N GLN A 585 -49.84 -25.93 1.47
CA GLN A 585 -51.10 -25.24 1.73
C GLN A 585 -52.04 -25.26 0.51
N TYR A 586 -51.52 -25.08 -0.72
CA TYR A 586 -52.33 -25.20 -1.94
C TYR A 586 -52.86 -26.62 -2.16
N LEU A 587 -52.05 -27.65 -1.89
CA LEU A 587 -52.47 -29.05 -2.00
C LEU A 587 -53.57 -29.41 -1.00
N LEU A 588 -53.46 -28.94 0.25
CA LEU A 588 -54.49 -29.13 1.27
C LEU A 588 -55.81 -28.43 0.91
N LEU A 589 -55.73 -27.24 0.30
CA LEU A 589 -56.91 -26.51 -0.16
C LEU A 589 -57.58 -27.20 -1.36
N LEU A 590 -56.79 -27.73 -2.30
CA LEU A 590 -57.33 -28.53 -3.41
C LEU A 590 -58.00 -29.81 -2.92
N LEU A 591 -57.41 -30.49 -1.94
CA LEU A 591 -57.98 -31.68 -1.33
C LEU A 591 -59.31 -31.37 -0.63
N SER A 592 -59.38 -30.28 0.14
CA SER A 592 -60.61 -29.90 0.83
C SER A 592 -61.73 -29.53 -0.14
N VAL A 593 -61.43 -28.80 -1.23
CA VAL A 593 -62.39 -28.50 -2.29
C VAL A 593 -62.88 -29.79 -2.96
N LEU A 594 -61.99 -30.73 -3.28
CA LEU A 594 -62.37 -32.02 -3.88
C LEU A 594 -63.29 -32.82 -2.95
N LEU A 595 -62.99 -32.85 -1.65
CA LEU A 595 -63.83 -33.53 -0.65
C LEU A 595 -65.23 -32.90 -0.55
N VAL A 596 -65.31 -31.57 -0.59
CA VAL A 596 -66.59 -30.84 -0.61
C VAL A 596 -67.38 -31.16 -1.87
N LEU A 597 -66.74 -31.14 -3.05
CA LEU A 597 -67.39 -31.49 -4.32
C LEU A 597 -67.89 -32.94 -4.32
N LEU A 598 -67.12 -33.88 -3.78
CA LEU A 598 -67.55 -35.27 -3.61
C LEU A 598 -68.73 -35.41 -2.64
N ALA A 599 -68.73 -34.65 -1.54
CA ALA A 599 -69.84 -34.62 -0.59
C ALA A 599 -71.12 -34.06 -1.24
N LEU A 600 -71.00 -32.95 -1.99
CA LEU A 600 -72.10 -32.35 -2.75
C LEU A 600 -72.62 -33.29 -3.84
N PHE A 601 -71.73 -33.98 -4.56
CA PHE A 601 -72.12 -34.98 -5.56
C PHE A 601 -72.86 -36.16 -4.93
N ARG A 602 -72.38 -36.65 -3.78
CA ARG A 602 -73.08 -37.71 -3.01
C ARG A 602 -74.44 -37.23 -2.51
N LEU A 603 -74.55 -35.98 -2.07
CA LEU A 603 -75.81 -35.39 -1.62
C LEU A 603 -76.78 -35.21 -2.78
N HIS A 604 -76.30 -34.73 -3.94
CA HIS A 604 -77.09 -34.58 -5.15
C HIS A 604 -77.63 -35.93 -5.64
N ARG A 605 -76.78 -36.98 -5.72
CA ARG A 605 -77.24 -38.34 -6.03
C ARG A 605 -78.28 -38.87 -5.05
N ARG A 606 -78.15 -38.57 -3.75
CA ARG A 606 -79.16 -38.95 -2.74
C ARG A 606 -80.48 -38.18 -2.90
N LEU A 607 -80.44 -36.95 -3.40
CA LEU A 607 -81.62 -36.13 -3.67
C LEU A 607 -82.30 -36.51 -4.99
N ASP A 608 -81.54 -36.90 -6.03
CA ASP A 608 -82.08 -37.42 -7.29
C ASP A 608 -82.77 -38.76 -7.11
N LEU A 609 -82.25 -39.64 -6.24
CA LEU A 609 -82.90 -40.90 -5.86
C LEU A 609 -84.22 -40.70 -5.06
N ARG A 610 -84.51 -39.48 -4.61
CA ARG A 610 -85.79 -39.12 -3.95
C ARG A 610 -86.78 -38.41 -4.86
N ARG A 611 -86.42 -38.10 -6.12
CA ARG A 611 -87.38 -37.61 -7.12
C ARG A 611 -88.05 -38.80 -7.80
N ILE A 612 -89.04 -39.36 -7.12
CA ILE A 612 -90.06 -40.20 -7.75
C ILE A 612 -90.84 -39.30 -8.73
N PRO A 613 -90.98 -39.64 -10.02
CA PRO A 613 -91.85 -38.90 -10.91
C PRO A 613 -93.30 -39.14 -10.49
N SER A 614 -93.98 -38.08 -10.04
CA SER A 614 -95.44 -38.04 -10.00
C SER A 614 -95.98 -37.98 -11.43
N GLY A 615 -96.12 -39.14 -12.07
CA GLY A 615 -96.98 -39.32 -13.24
C GLY A 615 -98.27 -39.98 -12.79
N GLY A 616 -99.39 -39.26 -12.84
CA GLY A 616 -100.71 -39.86 -12.77
C GLY A 616 -101.04 -40.63 -14.04
N TYR A 617 -101.87 -41.68 -13.94
CA TYR A 617 -103.24 -41.71 -14.49
C TYR A 617 -103.90 -43.10 -14.37
N LEU A 618 -105.20 -43.05 -14.03
CA LEU A 618 -106.32 -43.95 -14.33
C LEU A 618 -106.55 -45.21 -13.46
N GLY A 619 -107.75 -45.24 -12.87
CA GLY A 619 -108.36 -46.31 -12.09
C GLY A 619 -109.40 -45.73 -11.14
#